data_AF-A0A9P6GG54-F1
#
_entry.id   AF-A0A9P6GG54-F1
#
_cell.length_a   1.000
_cell.length_b   1.000
_cell.length_c   1.000
_cell.angle_alpha   90.00
_cell.angle_beta   90.00
_cell.angle_gamma   90.00
#
_symmetry.space_group_name_H-M   'P 1'
#
loop_
_entity.id
_entity.type
_entity.pdbx_description
1 polymer ?
#
loop_
_entity_poly.entity_id
_entity_poly.type
_entity_poly.pdbx_seq_one_letter_code
_entity_poly.pdbx_strand_id
1 'polypeptide(L)'
;MLPQAADLPMAPFAGVLRAYLYGGKRGPGGAASSELPLEVFHFHFSRLLAEAPSSRLSQTLLFLNKTICTSQNTIMASAKPILITGATGKQGGAVLEQLATHASSSQFVLLAVTRNTASASAQKITKRFPNVLLVQGDMNDVPDLFKSAQNTLKSAGKPSKVWGVYSVQISLGPGVTFEGEIEQGKAMIDESVAHGVEHFVYSSVDRGGNAKSFESETPIPHFISKYQIEHHLLEKAGSKGESMGWTILRPVAFMDNLEPGFKTKVFLAALRDTLQGKPLQWISTDDIGLFAAKAFCDPEGWNTRSESLAGDELTFDEMAGCFERVTGSSNIATYGFFGSGLMWAVKELNVMITWFATDGYGADIGKLKKEEPQLCGFERWLRERSGWKTQ
;
A
#
# COMPACT_ATOMS: atom_id res chain seq x y z
N MET A 1 47.50 3.30 -23.14
CA MET A 1 48.34 2.09 -23.20
C MET A 1 48.26 1.40 -21.84
N LEU A 2 47.58 0.26 -21.75
CA LEU A 2 47.50 -0.56 -20.53
C LEU A 2 48.77 -1.42 -20.44
N PRO A 3 49.48 -1.50 -19.31
CA PRO A 3 50.50 -2.52 -19.11
C PRO A 3 49.88 -3.83 -18.63
N GLN A 4 50.42 -4.93 -19.15
CA GLN A 4 50.08 -6.32 -18.81
C GLN A 4 50.23 -6.63 -17.31
N ALA A 5 49.23 -7.34 -16.78
CA ALA A 5 49.26 -7.95 -15.46
C ALA A 5 50.12 -9.21 -15.48
N ALA A 6 51.05 -9.32 -14.53
CA ALA A 6 51.79 -10.54 -14.26
C ALA A 6 51.50 -11.01 -12.82
N ASP A 7 50.93 -12.21 -12.75
CA ASP A 7 50.99 -13.24 -11.70
C ASP A 7 50.95 -12.84 -10.22
N LEU A 8 49.73 -12.78 -9.70
CA LEU A 8 49.38 -13.08 -8.30
C LEU A 8 48.14 -14.00 -8.32
N PRO A 9 47.96 -14.94 -7.36
CA PRO A 9 46.88 -15.91 -7.38
C PRO A 9 45.53 -15.23 -7.03
N MET A 10 44.95 -14.54 -8.01
CA MET A 10 43.74 -13.72 -7.91
C MET A 10 42.47 -14.41 -8.45
N ALA A 11 42.50 -15.73 -8.61
CA ALA A 11 41.42 -16.49 -9.22
C ALA A 11 40.07 -16.48 -8.44
N PRO A 12 40.01 -16.44 -7.09
CA PRO A 12 38.72 -16.41 -6.39
C PRO A 12 38.12 -14.99 -6.29
N PHE A 13 38.95 -13.94 -6.34
CA PHE A 13 38.54 -12.57 -5.96
C PHE A 13 38.01 -11.72 -7.12
N ALA A 14 38.52 -11.93 -8.33
CA ALA A 14 37.95 -11.29 -9.52
C ALA A 14 36.49 -11.71 -9.75
N GLY A 15 36.11 -12.93 -9.34
CA GLY A 15 34.73 -13.43 -9.41
C GLY A 15 33.76 -12.70 -8.48
N VAL A 16 34.16 -12.48 -7.22
CA VAL A 16 33.30 -11.86 -6.19
C VAL A 16 33.08 -10.37 -6.47
N LEU A 17 34.13 -9.64 -6.86
CA LEU A 17 34.03 -8.21 -7.16
C LEU A 17 33.23 -7.97 -8.45
N ARG A 18 33.32 -8.88 -9.43
CA ARG A 18 32.56 -8.80 -10.69
C ARG A 18 31.10 -9.19 -10.50
N ALA A 19 30.79 -10.13 -9.61
CA ALA A 19 29.41 -10.46 -9.22
C ALA A 19 28.70 -9.30 -8.50
N TYR A 20 29.44 -8.55 -7.66
CA TYR A 20 28.90 -7.40 -6.93
C TYR A 20 28.79 -6.13 -7.79
N LEU A 21 29.75 -5.85 -8.69
CA LEU A 21 29.75 -4.65 -9.53
C LEU A 21 28.94 -4.78 -10.84
N TYR A 22 28.78 -6.00 -11.36
CA TYR A 22 28.15 -6.26 -12.67
C TYR A 22 27.01 -7.29 -12.60
N GLY A 23 26.35 -7.44 -11.46
CA GLY A 23 25.19 -8.32 -11.26
C GLY A 23 24.01 -7.97 -12.19
N GLY A 24 24.10 -8.40 -13.44
CA GLY A 24 23.16 -8.02 -14.48
C GLY A 24 23.58 -8.44 -15.89
N LYS A 25 23.92 -9.71 -16.10
CA LYS A 25 23.74 -10.42 -17.40
C LYS A 25 23.94 -11.94 -17.19
N ARG A 26 22.84 -12.70 -17.23
CA ARG A 26 22.84 -14.18 -17.22
C ARG A 26 23.00 -14.71 -18.64
N GLY A 27 23.98 -15.59 -18.87
CA GLY A 27 23.97 -16.55 -19.97
C GLY A 27 23.21 -17.83 -19.57
N PRO A 28 22.77 -18.67 -20.52
CA PRO A 28 21.89 -19.80 -20.23
C PRO A 28 22.69 -20.99 -19.65
N GLY A 29 22.34 -21.40 -18.43
CA GLY A 29 22.84 -22.62 -17.79
C GLY A 29 23.89 -22.39 -16.70
N GLY A 30 23.48 -22.36 -15.43
CA GLY A 30 24.39 -22.36 -14.28
C GLY A 30 23.72 -21.92 -12.98
N ALA A 31 23.88 -22.71 -11.91
CA ALA A 31 23.18 -22.60 -10.63
C ALA A 31 23.46 -21.30 -9.85
N ALA A 32 22.49 -20.91 -9.00
CA ALA A 32 22.52 -19.71 -8.17
C ALA A 32 23.62 -19.77 -7.09
N SER A 33 24.54 -18.79 -7.08
CA SER A 33 25.41 -18.53 -5.94
C SER A 33 24.70 -17.62 -4.94
N SER A 34 24.58 -18.06 -3.69
CA SER A 34 24.04 -17.33 -2.55
C SER A 34 24.76 -15.99 -2.34
N GLU A 35 23.99 -14.91 -2.21
CA GLU A 35 24.49 -13.62 -1.73
C GLU A 35 25.03 -13.77 -0.31
N LEU A 36 26.28 -13.36 -0.08
CA LEU A 36 26.88 -13.34 1.25
C LEU A 36 26.24 -12.20 2.08
N PRO A 37 25.84 -12.45 3.35
CA PRO A 37 25.32 -11.40 4.22
C PRO A 37 26.34 -10.26 4.41
N LEU A 38 25.87 -9.01 4.39
CA LEU A 38 26.71 -7.79 4.44
C LEU A 38 27.69 -7.78 5.64
N GLU A 39 27.31 -8.38 6.76
CA GLU A 39 28.14 -8.47 7.98
C GLU A 39 29.38 -9.34 7.77
N VAL A 40 29.26 -10.42 6.99
CA VAL A 40 30.37 -11.31 6.63
C VAL A 40 31.34 -10.59 5.69
N PHE A 41 30.81 -9.78 4.77
CA PHE A 41 31.61 -8.93 3.90
C PHE A 41 32.41 -7.90 4.73
N HIS A 42 31.77 -7.21 5.67
CA HIS A 42 32.41 -6.21 6.53
C HIS A 42 33.52 -6.81 7.41
N PHE A 43 33.29 -8.01 7.98
CA PHE A 43 34.26 -8.70 8.82
C PHE A 43 35.51 -9.14 8.02
N HIS A 44 35.33 -9.74 6.84
CA HIS A 44 36.45 -10.13 5.99
C HIS A 44 37.20 -8.92 5.39
N PHE A 45 36.49 -7.86 5.04
CA PHE A 45 37.09 -6.65 4.47
C PHE A 45 37.95 -5.88 5.50
N SER A 46 37.51 -5.84 6.76
CA SER A 46 38.26 -5.20 7.86
C SER A 46 39.55 -5.94 8.19
N ARG A 47 39.55 -7.28 8.08
CA ARG A 47 40.75 -8.11 8.26
C ARG A 47 41.77 -7.90 7.13
N LEU A 48 41.29 -7.76 5.89
CA LEU A 48 42.09 -7.47 4.70
C LEU A 48 42.81 -6.11 4.76
N LEU A 49 42.18 -5.08 5.35
CA LEU A 49 42.81 -3.78 5.58
C LEU A 49 43.97 -3.85 6.58
N ALA A 50 43.90 -4.76 7.55
CA ALA A 50 44.93 -4.93 8.57
C ALA A 50 46.15 -5.72 8.07
N GLU A 51 46.00 -6.52 7.01
CA GLU A 51 47.03 -7.45 6.51
C GLU A 51 47.71 -6.99 5.20
N ALA A 52 47.28 -5.88 4.58
CA ALA A 52 47.78 -5.45 3.28
C ALA A 52 49.19 -4.81 3.33
N PRO A 53 50.22 -5.35 2.63
CA PRO A 53 51.53 -4.72 2.55
C PRO A 53 51.59 -3.68 1.41
N SER A 54 52.09 -2.48 1.75
CA SER A 54 52.43 -1.36 0.85
C SER A 54 51.27 -0.60 0.16
N SER A 55 51.54 0.68 -0.11
CA SER A 55 50.61 1.82 -0.10
C SER A 55 49.47 1.84 -1.13
N ARG A 56 49.55 1.08 -2.24
CA ARG A 56 48.53 1.15 -3.32
C ARG A 56 47.28 0.30 -3.08
N LEU A 57 47.43 -0.91 -2.51
CA LEU A 57 46.30 -1.79 -2.18
C LEU A 57 45.50 -1.21 -1.01
N SER A 58 46.19 -0.70 0.01
CA SER A 58 45.56 -0.04 1.15
C SER A 58 44.78 1.21 0.72
N GLN A 59 45.33 2.04 -0.19
CA GLN A 59 44.61 3.21 -0.73
C GLN A 59 43.37 2.83 -1.56
N THR A 60 43.44 1.76 -2.35
CA THR A 60 42.30 1.31 -3.17
C THR A 60 41.18 0.74 -2.30
N LEU A 61 41.54 -0.04 -1.28
CA LEU A 61 40.59 -0.56 -0.28
C LEU A 61 40.01 0.55 0.60
N LEU A 62 40.81 1.55 1.00
CA LEU A 62 40.31 2.73 1.69
C LEU A 62 39.34 3.52 0.82
N PHE A 63 39.65 3.68 -0.47
CA PHE A 63 38.79 4.40 -1.41
C PHE A 63 37.47 3.65 -1.59
N LEU A 64 37.50 2.33 -1.80
CA LEU A 64 36.30 1.48 -1.85
C LEU A 64 35.48 1.57 -0.56
N ASN A 65 36.11 1.49 0.61
CA ASN A 65 35.40 1.62 1.89
C ASN A 65 34.78 3.02 2.05
N LYS A 66 35.51 4.06 1.66
CA LYS A 66 35.04 5.45 1.72
C LYS A 66 33.90 5.67 0.72
N THR A 67 33.95 5.08 -0.47
CA THR A 67 32.87 5.12 -1.46
C THR A 67 31.65 4.33 -0.99
N ILE A 68 31.83 3.16 -0.37
CA ILE A 68 30.74 2.38 0.23
C ILE A 68 30.11 3.13 1.41
N CYS A 69 30.91 3.67 2.33
CA CYS A 69 30.41 4.50 3.43
C CYS A 69 29.75 5.80 2.93
N THR A 70 30.26 6.41 1.86
CA THR A 70 29.66 7.62 1.28
C THR A 70 28.35 7.28 0.55
N SER A 71 28.29 6.15 -0.16
CA SER A 71 27.06 5.62 -0.76
C SER A 71 26.02 5.30 0.31
N GLN A 72 26.40 4.59 1.39
CA GLN A 72 25.53 4.30 2.52
C GLN A 72 25.08 5.57 3.26
N ASN A 73 25.97 6.55 3.48
CA ASN A 73 25.58 7.84 4.07
C ASN A 73 24.68 8.67 3.14
N THR A 74 24.84 8.58 1.82
CA THR A 74 23.96 9.25 0.85
C THR A 74 22.58 8.58 0.80
N ILE A 75 22.53 7.24 0.87
CA ILE A 75 21.29 6.47 0.97
C ILE A 75 20.58 6.77 2.31
N MET A 76 21.32 6.85 3.42
CA MET A 76 20.80 7.19 4.75
C MET A 76 20.31 8.65 4.85
N ALA A 77 20.88 9.57 4.06
CA ALA A 77 20.43 10.97 3.98
C ALA A 77 19.23 11.19 3.03
N SER A 78 18.78 10.17 2.28
CA SER A 78 17.68 10.28 1.29
C SER A 78 16.43 9.44 1.61
N ALA A 79 16.42 8.74 2.74
CA ALA A 79 15.30 7.86 3.08
C ALA A 79 14.02 8.68 3.38
N LYS A 80 12.97 8.47 2.58
CA LYS A 80 11.71 9.20 2.58
C LYS A 80 10.74 8.62 3.62
N PRO A 81 10.45 9.30 4.74
CA PRO A 81 9.52 8.76 5.73
C PRO A 81 8.08 8.82 5.24
N ILE A 82 7.35 7.70 5.32
CA ILE A 82 5.94 7.60 4.94
C ILE A 82 5.12 7.26 6.18
N LEU A 83 4.19 8.14 6.53
CA LEU A 83 3.20 7.94 7.57
C LEU A 83 2.00 7.16 7.02
N ILE A 84 1.73 5.97 7.55
CA ILE A 84 0.67 5.09 7.07
C ILE A 84 -0.40 4.98 8.15
N THR A 85 -1.56 5.61 7.92
CA THR A 85 -2.73 5.43 8.80
C THR A 85 -3.43 4.11 8.50
N GLY A 86 -4.17 3.58 9.48
CA GLY A 86 -4.85 2.30 9.33
C GLY A 86 -3.90 1.11 9.08
N ALA A 87 -2.63 1.22 9.48
CA ALA A 87 -1.58 0.22 9.21
C ALA A 87 -1.86 -1.18 9.78
N THR A 88 -2.73 -1.27 10.79
CA THR A 88 -3.18 -2.54 11.38
C THR A 88 -4.48 -3.08 10.75
N GLY A 89 -5.09 -2.34 9.83
CA GLY A 89 -6.30 -2.72 9.09
C GLY A 89 -6.00 -3.22 7.68
N LYS A 90 -7.06 -3.55 6.93
CA LYS A 90 -6.95 -4.18 5.60
C LYS A 90 -6.19 -3.31 4.59
N GLN A 91 -6.57 -2.02 4.46
CA GLN A 91 -5.97 -1.13 3.47
C GLN A 91 -4.55 -0.67 3.86
N GLY A 92 -4.40 -0.02 5.03
CA GLY A 92 -3.08 0.48 5.45
C GLY A 92 -2.05 -0.64 5.63
N GLY A 93 -2.48 -1.84 6.07
CA GLY A 93 -1.63 -3.02 6.12
C GLY A 93 -1.14 -3.48 4.75
N ALA A 94 -2.03 -3.50 3.75
CA ALA A 94 -1.66 -3.81 2.37
C ALA A 94 -0.68 -2.78 1.77
N VAL A 95 -0.90 -1.48 2.00
CA VAL A 95 0.03 -0.42 1.57
C VAL A 95 1.40 -0.62 2.20
N LEU A 96 1.45 -0.87 3.51
CA LEU A 96 2.69 -1.10 4.24
C LEU A 96 3.43 -2.31 3.68
N GLU A 97 2.73 -3.43 3.46
CA GLU A 97 3.32 -4.65 2.90
C GLU A 97 3.87 -4.43 1.49
N GLN A 98 3.10 -3.76 0.62
CA GLN A 98 3.51 -3.45 -0.74
C GLN A 98 4.75 -2.56 -0.75
N LEU A 99 4.79 -1.50 0.07
CA LEU A 99 5.96 -0.65 0.21
C LEU A 99 7.18 -1.37 0.82
N ALA A 100 6.95 -2.21 1.84
CA ALA A 100 8.02 -2.92 2.54
C ALA A 100 8.68 -4.02 1.67
N THR A 101 7.92 -4.60 0.75
CA THR A 101 8.39 -5.67 -0.16
C THR A 101 8.75 -5.17 -1.55
N HIS A 102 8.49 -3.91 -1.87
CA HIS A 102 8.86 -3.30 -3.14
C HIS A 102 10.38 -3.27 -3.34
N ALA A 103 10.84 -3.33 -4.60
CA ALA A 103 12.26 -3.21 -4.94
C ALA A 103 12.89 -1.87 -4.48
N SER A 104 12.06 -0.83 -4.40
CA SER A 104 12.44 0.51 -3.91
C SER A 104 12.28 0.69 -2.39
N SER A 105 11.99 -0.36 -1.63
CA SER A 105 11.72 -0.28 -0.18
C SER A 105 12.84 0.39 0.61
N SER A 106 14.10 0.23 0.19
CA SER A 106 15.27 0.86 0.80
C SER A 106 15.27 2.39 0.76
N GLN A 107 14.44 3.00 -0.10
CA GLN A 107 14.27 4.45 -0.19
C GLN A 107 13.29 5.00 0.85
N PHE A 108 12.53 4.15 1.55
CA PHE A 108 11.47 4.57 2.45
C PHE A 108 11.76 4.25 3.91
N VAL A 109 11.24 5.09 4.81
CA VAL A 109 11.10 4.78 6.24
C VAL A 109 9.61 4.65 6.54
N LEU A 110 9.14 3.44 6.79
CA LEU A 110 7.70 3.20 6.97
C LEU A 110 7.31 3.42 8.44
N LEU A 111 6.37 4.33 8.66
CA LEU A 111 5.78 4.65 9.96
C LEU A 111 4.37 4.09 10.04
N ALA A 112 4.19 3.01 10.78
CA ALA A 112 2.89 2.37 10.97
C ALA A 112 2.14 3.02 12.14
N VAL A 113 1.08 3.76 11.85
CA VAL A 113 0.26 4.41 12.87
C VAL A 113 -0.68 3.42 13.54
N THR A 114 -0.69 3.43 14.87
CA THR A 114 -1.62 2.65 15.69
C THR A 114 -1.93 3.39 16.98
N ARG A 115 -3.14 3.23 17.50
CA ARG A 115 -3.52 3.76 18.83
C ARG A 115 -2.80 3.03 19.97
N ASN A 116 -2.38 1.79 19.74
CA ASN A 116 -1.68 0.98 20.74
C ASN A 116 -0.56 0.17 20.08
N THR A 117 0.68 0.56 20.35
CA THR A 117 1.90 -0.08 19.84
C THR A 117 2.16 -1.46 20.47
N ALA A 118 1.60 -1.73 21.65
CA ALA A 118 1.70 -3.03 22.32
C ALA A 118 0.64 -4.05 21.86
N SER A 119 -0.32 -3.64 21.03
CA SER A 119 -1.37 -4.55 20.53
C SER A 119 -0.81 -5.69 19.67
N ALA A 120 -1.49 -6.84 19.68
CA ALA A 120 -1.06 -8.01 18.91
C ALA A 120 -0.94 -7.73 17.41
N SER A 121 -1.81 -6.88 16.84
CA SER A 121 -1.73 -6.47 15.44
C SER A 121 -0.52 -5.59 15.16
N ALA A 122 -0.20 -4.62 16.03
CA ALA A 122 1.00 -3.79 15.89
C ALA A 122 2.29 -4.63 16.03
N GLN A 123 2.34 -5.55 16.98
CA GLN A 123 3.48 -6.44 17.17
C GLN A 123 3.66 -7.45 16.02
N LYS A 124 2.58 -7.81 15.32
CA LYS A 124 2.69 -8.64 14.09
C LYS A 124 3.39 -7.87 12.97
N ILE A 125 3.16 -6.56 12.85
CA ILE A 125 3.81 -5.71 11.83
C ILE A 125 5.33 -5.75 12.02
N THR A 126 5.84 -5.47 13.23
CA THR A 126 7.29 -5.43 13.49
C THR A 126 7.95 -6.80 13.41
N LYS A 127 7.23 -7.88 13.75
CA LYS A 127 7.72 -9.26 13.53
C LYS A 127 7.89 -9.59 12.06
N ARG A 128 6.97 -9.13 11.21
CA ARG A 128 7.00 -9.39 9.76
C ARG A 128 7.96 -8.44 9.03
N PHE A 129 8.04 -7.19 9.47
CA PHE A 129 8.83 -6.13 8.86
C PHE A 129 9.65 -5.41 9.94
N PRO A 130 10.85 -5.93 10.28
CA PRO A 130 11.66 -5.40 11.40
C PRO A 130 12.09 -3.94 11.26
N ASN A 131 12.09 -3.40 10.04
CA ASN A 131 12.51 -2.02 9.74
C ASN A 131 11.34 -1.02 9.82
N VAL A 132 10.11 -1.48 10.06
CA VAL A 132 8.94 -0.60 10.23
C VAL A 132 8.97 -0.01 11.64
N LEU A 133 8.74 1.30 11.74
CA LEU A 133 8.62 2.00 13.01
C LEU A 133 7.15 2.12 13.39
N LEU A 134 6.79 1.72 14.61
CA LEU A 134 5.45 1.94 15.14
C LEU A 134 5.34 3.38 15.66
N VAL A 135 4.29 4.08 15.26
CA VAL A 135 3.94 5.41 15.78
C VAL A 135 2.65 5.26 16.57
N GLN A 136 2.70 5.60 17.87
CA GLN A 136 1.49 5.74 18.65
C GLN A 136 0.78 7.03 18.26
N GLY A 137 -0.50 6.96 17.93
CA GLY A 137 -1.29 8.16 17.73
C GLY A 137 -2.75 7.86 17.37
N ASP A 138 -3.56 8.91 17.43
CA ASP A 138 -5.00 8.88 17.20
C ASP A 138 -5.38 9.86 16.07
N MET A 139 -6.29 9.45 15.20
CA MET A 139 -6.79 10.31 14.12
C MET A 139 -7.64 11.47 14.68
N ASN A 140 -8.15 11.35 15.91
CA ASN A 140 -8.85 12.44 16.59
C ASN A 140 -7.90 13.52 17.15
N ASP A 141 -6.58 13.29 17.15
CA ASP A 141 -5.55 14.27 17.51
C ASP A 141 -4.38 14.18 16.52
N VAL A 142 -4.65 14.60 15.28
CA VAL A 142 -3.65 14.61 14.19
C VAL A 142 -2.42 15.47 14.53
N PRO A 143 -2.53 16.65 15.18
CA PRO A 143 -1.35 17.41 15.58
C PRO A 143 -0.42 16.62 16.51
N ASP A 144 -0.96 15.89 17.49
CA ASP A 144 -0.15 15.00 18.34
C ASP A 144 0.41 13.80 17.58
N LEU A 145 -0.34 13.25 16.63
CA LEU A 145 0.14 12.18 15.76
C LEU A 145 1.38 12.60 14.95
N PHE A 146 1.41 13.81 14.38
CA PHE A 146 2.58 14.32 13.66
C PHE A 146 3.79 14.53 14.60
N LYS A 147 3.56 15.05 15.81
CA LYS A 147 4.62 15.15 16.84
C LYS A 147 5.17 13.78 17.19
N SER A 148 4.30 12.79 17.39
CA SER A 148 4.67 11.40 17.67
C SER A 148 5.48 10.79 16.53
N ALA A 149 5.08 11.02 15.27
CA ALA A 149 5.84 10.59 14.10
C ALA A 149 7.25 11.19 14.06
N GLN A 150 7.39 12.50 14.28
CA GLN A 150 8.68 13.18 14.33
C GLN A 150 9.57 12.67 15.47
N ASN A 151 9.00 12.42 16.65
CA ASN A 151 9.71 11.87 17.80
C ASN A 151 10.20 10.45 17.53
N THR A 152 9.37 9.61 16.89
CA THR A 152 9.76 8.26 16.47
C THR A 152 10.89 8.30 15.44
N LEU A 153 10.80 9.17 14.44
CA LEU A 153 11.86 9.36 13.44
C LEU A 153 13.18 9.80 14.08
N LYS A 154 13.11 10.80 14.96
CA LYS A 154 14.28 11.31 15.70
C LYS A 154 14.93 10.21 16.55
N SER A 155 14.13 9.43 17.28
CA SER A 155 14.62 8.34 18.12
C SER A 155 15.26 7.21 17.31
N ALA A 156 14.81 7.00 16.07
CA ALA A 156 15.38 6.04 15.13
C ALA A 156 16.56 6.59 14.31
N GLY A 157 17.01 7.84 14.55
CA GLY A 157 18.08 8.47 13.79
C GLY A 157 17.75 8.69 12.31
N LYS A 158 16.46 8.87 11.99
CA LYS A 158 15.94 9.07 10.63
C LYS A 158 15.64 10.56 10.36
N PRO A 159 15.49 10.98 9.08
CA PRO A 159 15.04 12.33 8.76
C PRO A 159 13.75 12.68 9.50
N SER A 160 13.69 13.86 10.12
CA SER A 160 12.55 14.27 10.98
C SER A 160 11.30 14.63 10.18
N LYS A 161 11.45 15.02 8.91
CA LYS A 161 10.34 15.41 8.03
C LYS A 161 9.60 14.18 7.53
N VAL A 162 8.28 14.13 7.73
CA VAL A 162 7.41 13.18 7.04
C VAL A 162 7.36 13.58 5.56
N TRP A 163 7.82 12.69 4.69
CA TRP A 163 7.86 12.93 3.25
C TRP A 163 6.52 12.63 2.57
N GLY A 164 5.89 11.52 2.96
CA GLY A 164 4.62 11.09 2.40
C GLY A 164 3.62 10.65 3.46
N VAL A 165 2.33 10.69 3.13
CA VAL A 165 1.25 10.24 4.01
C VAL A 165 0.29 9.36 3.21
N TYR A 166 -0.01 8.17 3.71
CA TYR A 166 -1.16 7.37 3.29
C TYR A 166 -2.29 7.58 4.30
N SER A 167 -3.38 8.19 3.85
CA SER A 167 -4.52 8.58 4.67
C SER A 167 -5.75 7.74 4.35
N VAL A 168 -6.21 7.00 5.36
CA VAL A 168 -7.47 6.25 5.37
C VAL A 168 -8.15 6.40 6.74
N GLN A 169 -9.47 6.62 6.72
CA GLN A 169 -10.34 6.67 7.90
C GLN A 169 -11.29 5.47 7.90
N ILE A 170 -11.81 5.14 9.08
CA ILE A 170 -12.92 4.19 9.20
C ILE A 170 -14.22 4.98 9.06
N SER A 171 -15.08 4.58 8.13
CA SER A 171 -16.33 5.29 7.85
C SER A 171 -17.56 4.67 8.52
N LEU A 172 -17.44 3.43 9.00
CA LEU A 172 -18.53 2.68 9.63
C LEU A 172 -18.02 1.86 10.81
N GLY A 173 -18.73 1.90 11.93
CA GLY A 173 -18.43 1.08 13.10
C GLY A 173 -18.78 1.77 14.43
N PRO A 174 -18.60 1.07 15.56
CA PRO A 174 -18.87 1.65 16.88
C PRO A 174 -18.02 2.89 17.13
N GLY A 175 -18.66 4.01 17.48
CA GLY A 175 -18.00 5.27 17.78
C GLY A 175 -17.52 6.06 16.56
N VAL A 176 -17.88 5.64 15.35
CA VAL A 176 -17.61 6.37 14.11
C VAL A 176 -18.82 7.23 13.76
N THR A 177 -18.58 8.51 13.46
CA THR A 177 -19.60 9.45 12.98
C THR A 177 -19.20 10.00 11.62
N PHE A 178 -20.20 10.45 10.86
CA PHE A 178 -19.99 11.10 9.57
C PHE A 178 -19.08 12.33 9.70
N GLU A 179 -19.34 13.18 10.69
CA GLU A 179 -18.57 14.38 10.98
C GLU A 179 -17.15 14.02 11.44
N GLY A 180 -17.02 13.00 12.29
CA GLY A 180 -15.72 12.56 12.79
C GLY A 180 -14.81 12.06 11.69
N GLU A 181 -15.34 11.35 10.69
CA GLU A 181 -14.55 10.96 9.51
C GLU A 181 -14.03 12.18 8.74
N ILE A 182 -14.89 13.19 8.52
CA ILE A 182 -14.53 14.42 7.84
C ILE A 182 -13.47 15.18 8.62
N GLU A 183 -13.65 15.35 9.93
CA GLU A 183 -12.70 16.03 10.81
C GLU A 183 -11.32 15.35 10.78
N GLN A 184 -11.28 14.02 10.90
CA GLN A 184 -10.04 13.25 10.80
C GLN A 184 -9.35 13.41 9.44
N GLY A 185 -10.11 13.35 8.35
CA GLY A 185 -9.60 13.51 6.99
C GLY A 185 -9.03 14.90 6.75
N LYS A 186 -9.78 15.95 7.10
CA LYS A 186 -9.37 17.36 6.96
C LYS A 186 -8.16 17.69 7.82
N ALA A 187 -8.16 17.28 9.09
CA ALA A 187 -7.03 17.50 9.97
C ALA A 187 -5.75 16.84 9.45
N MET A 188 -5.84 15.62 8.90
CA MET A 188 -4.69 14.94 8.27
C MET A 188 -4.16 15.70 7.06
N ILE A 189 -5.02 16.30 6.24
CA ILE A 189 -4.63 17.14 5.10
C ILE A 189 -3.95 18.42 5.58
N ASP A 190 -4.60 19.14 6.51
CA ASP A 190 -4.13 20.43 7.01
C ASP A 190 -2.75 20.29 7.67
N GLU A 191 -2.56 19.27 8.51
CA GLU A 191 -1.28 18.99 9.16
C GLU A 191 -0.21 18.54 8.17
N SER A 192 -0.59 17.81 7.11
CA SER A 192 0.35 17.42 6.05
C SER A 192 0.87 18.63 5.28
N VAL A 193 -0.01 19.57 4.93
CA VAL A 193 0.38 20.84 4.29
C VAL A 193 1.24 21.68 5.23
N ALA A 194 0.84 21.82 6.50
CA ALA A 194 1.56 22.62 7.50
C ALA A 194 2.98 22.09 7.76
N HIS A 195 3.18 20.78 7.69
CA HIS A 195 4.48 20.13 7.87
C HIS A 195 5.27 19.93 6.56
N GLY A 196 4.74 20.42 5.43
CA GLY A 196 5.40 20.35 4.13
C GLY A 196 5.58 18.94 3.59
N VAL A 197 4.65 18.03 3.87
CA VAL A 197 4.56 16.71 3.23
C VAL A 197 4.61 16.90 1.71
N GLU A 198 5.37 16.05 1.02
CA GLU A 198 5.59 16.18 -0.42
C GLU A 198 4.55 15.43 -1.23
N HIS A 199 4.10 14.26 -0.75
CA HIS A 199 3.09 13.45 -1.46
C HIS A 199 2.04 12.83 -0.52
N PHE A 200 0.78 13.13 -0.77
CA PHE A 200 -0.37 12.67 0.02
C PHE A 200 -1.23 11.69 -0.78
N VAL A 201 -1.30 10.44 -0.34
CA VAL A 201 -2.15 9.41 -0.95
C VAL A 201 -3.40 9.22 -0.10
N TYR A 202 -4.55 9.58 -0.65
CA TYR A 202 -5.84 9.50 0.04
C TYR A 202 -6.65 8.30 -0.44
N SER A 203 -7.12 7.47 0.50
CA SER A 203 -8.10 6.41 0.23
C SER A 203 -9.53 6.94 0.35
N SER A 204 -10.12 7.25 -0.79
CA SER A 204 -11.52 7.64 -0.93
C SER A 204 -12.41 6.42 -1.29
N VAL A 205 -13.35 6.60 -2.22
CA VAL A 205 -14.27 5.61 -2.76
C VAL A 205 -14.73 6.02 -4.15
N ASP A 206 -14.98 5.07 -5.03
CA ASP A 206 -15.56 5.36 -6.34
C ASP A 206 -17.03 5.78 -6.25
N ARG A 207 -17.41 6.80 -7.02
CA ARG A 207 -18.76 7.35 -7.12
C ARG A 207 -19.19 7.45 -8.58
N GLY A 208 -18.91 6.42 -9.38
CA GLY A 208 -19.27 6.37 -10.80
C GLY A 208 -18.13 6.74 -11.75
N GLY A 209 -16.88 6.47 -11.36
CA GLY A 209 -15.69 6.74 -12.16
C GLY A 209 -15.03 8.09 -11.87
N ASN A 210 -13.85 8.31 -12.46
CA ASN A 210 -12.98 9.42 -12.10
C ASN A 210 -13.63 10.81 -12.26
N ALA A 211 -14.35 11.05 -13.36
CA ALA A 211 -14.99 12.35 -13.64
C ALA A 211 -16.19 12.60 -12.71
N LYS A 212 -17.17 11.69 -12.72
CA LYS A 212 -18.40 11.82 -11.92
C LYS A 212 -18.14 11.93 -10.42
N SER A 213 -17.07 11.27 -9.95
CA SER A 213 -16.73 11.28 -8.52
C SER A 213 -16.32 12.66 -7.98
N PHE A 214 -15.95 13.61 -8.85
CA PHE A 214 -15.75 15.02 -8.48
C PHE A 214 -17.00 15.88 -8.62
N GLU A 215 -17.95 15.49 -9.46
CA GLU A 215 -19.08 16.35 -9.85
C GLU A 215 -20.32 16.14 -8.98
N SER A 216 -20.47 14.96 -8.37
CA SER A 216 -21.73 14.62 -7.70
C SER A 216 -21.52 13.78 -6.44
N GLU A 217 -22.25 14.17 -5.41
CA GLU A 217 -22.45 13.36 -4.22
C GLU A 217 -23.35 12.16 -4.53
N THR A 218 -23.11 11.04 -3.84
CA THR A 218 -24.03 9.90 -3.84
C THR A 218 -25.00 10.05 -2.66
N PRO A 219 -26.13 9.32 -2.62
CA PRO A 219 -27.01 9.33 -1.45
C PRO A 219 -26.41 8.60 -0.23
N ILE A 220 -25.20 8.07 -0.33
CA ILE A 220 -24.58 7.19 0.66
C ILE A 220 -23.74 8.04 1.65
N PRO A 221 -24.11 8.13 2.94
CA PRO A 221 -23.41 9.01 3.90
C PRO A 221 -21.90 8.83 3.95
N HIS A 222 -21.40 7.60 4.09
CA HIS A 222 -19.95 7.34 4.10
C HIS A 222 -19.21 7.57 2.76
N PHE A 223 -19.93 7.85 1.66
CA PHE A 223 -19.33 8.29 0.40
C PHE A 223 -19.28 9.82 0.32
N ILE A 224 -20.31 10.49 0.87
CA ILE A 224 -20.37 11.95 0.97
C ILE A 224 -19.21 12.48 1.83
N SER A 225 -18.90 11.83 2.95
CA SER A 225 -17.78 12.23 3.82
C SER A 225 -16.46 12.27 3.03
N LYS A 226 -16.20 11.23 2.23
CA LYS A 226 -15.01 11.12 1.39
C LYS A 226 -15.00 12.13 0.24
N TYR A 227 -16.16 12.40 -0.36
CA TYR A 227 -16.31 13.49 -1.33
C TYR A 227 -15.91 14.83 -0.72
N GLN A 228 -16.36 15.14 0.50
CA GLN A 228 -16.00 16.40 1.17
C GLN A 228 -14.51 16.46 1.55
N ILE A 229 -13.90 15.34 1.93
CA ILE A 229 -12.46 15.27 2.21
C ILE A 229 -11.64 15.46 0.92
N GLU A 230 -12.06 14.89 -0.21
CA GLU A 230 -11.39 15.13 -1.50
C GLU A 230 -11.42 16.61 -1.89
N HIS A 231 -12.56 17.29 -1.74
CA HIS A 231 -12.66 18.71 -2.05
C HIS A 231 -11.77 19.56 -1.16
N HIS A 232 -11.70 19.22 0.13
CA HIS A 232 -10.76 19.87 1.06
C HIS A 232 -9.30 19.61 0.67
N LEU A 233 -8.97 18.40 0.23
CA LEU A 233 -7.62 18.08 -0.27
C LEU A 233 -7.26 18.97 -1.47
N LEU A 234 -8.14 19.10 -2.46
CA LEU A 234 -7.91 19.97 -3.62
C LEU A 234 -7.78 21.44 -3.23
N GLU A 235 -8.57 21.91 -2.26
CA GLU A 235 -8.51 23.28 -1.76
C GLU A 235 -7.16 23.58 -1.08
N LYS A 236 -6.69 22.68 -0.19
CA LYS A 236 -5.50 22.92 0.64
C LYS A 236 -4.19 22.56 -0.04
N ALA A 237 -4.14 21.41 -0.71
CA ALA A 237 -2.97 20.96 -1.45
C ALA A 237 -2.82 21.70 -2.80
N GLY A 238 -3.93 22.27 -3.28
CA GLY A 238 -4.03 22.89 -4.59
C GLY A 238 -4.43 21.87 -5.66
N SER A 239 -5.30 22.27 -6.59
CA SER A 239 -5.82 21.38 -7.65
C SER A 239 -4.73 20.84 -8.58
N LYS A 240 -3.55 21.47 -8.62
CA LYS A 240 -2.36 21.03 -9.36
C LYS A 240 -1.20 20.64 -8.44
N GLY A 241 -1.48 20.44 -7.14
CA GLY A 241 -0.49 20.05 -6.14
C GLY A 241 0.50 21.16 -5.81
N GLU A 242 0.06 22.42 -5.87
CA GLU A 242 0.89 23.61 -5.65
C GLU A 242 1.50 23.68 -4.25
N SER A 243 0.74 23.26 -3.23
CA SER A 243 1.19 23.22 -1.84
C SER A 243 1.74 21.85 -1.44
N MET A 244 1.16 20.78 -2.00
CA MET A 244 1.50 19.39 -1.68
C MET A 244 1.05 18.49 -2.83
N GLY A 245 1.92 17.59 -3.28
CA GLY A 245 1.55 16.59 -4.27
C GLY A 245 0.50 15.64 -3.70
N TRP A 246 -0.43 15.17 -4.53
CA TRP A 246 -1.50 14.29 -4.05
C TRP A 246 -1.93 13.23 -5.07
N THR A 247 -2.43 12.13 -4.53
CA THR A 247 -3.10 11.05 -5.27
C THR A 247 -4.37 10.67 -4.53
N ILE A 248 -5.49 10.53 -5.24
CA ILE A 248 -6.75 10.03 -4.68
C ILE A 248 -7.01 8.63 -5.25
N LEU A 249 -7.05 7.62 -4.40
CA LEU A 249 -7.45 6.27 -4.77
C LEU A 249 -8.91 6.05 -4.41
N ARG A 250 -9.71 5.63 -5.37
CA ARG A 250 -11.16 5.45 -5.23
C ARG A 250 -11.53 3.98 -5.42
N PRO A 251 -11.28 3.13 -4.41
CA PRO A 251 -11.61 1.72 -4.53
C PRO A 251 -13.13 1.49 -4.58
N VAL A 252 -13.52 0.43 -5.28
CA VAL A 252 -14.91 -0.08 -5.36
C VAL A 252 -15.20 -1.04 -4.19
N ALA A 253 -16.21 -1.93 -4.30
CA ALA A 253 -16.50 -2.92 -3.28
C ALA A 253 -15.32 -3.88 -3.03
N PHE A 254 -14.99 -4.15 -1.76
CA PHE A 254 -13.81 -4.96 -1.44
C PHE A 254 -14.13 -6.45 -1.50
N MET A 255 -13.32 -7.21 -2.25
CA MET A 255 -13.35 -8.67 -2.24
C MET A 255 -13.11 -9.18 -0.81
N ASP A 256 -12.17 -8.57 -0.09
CA ASP A 256 -11.75 -8.93 1.27
C ASP A 256 -12.83 -8.76 2.35
N ASN A 257 -13.98 -8.14 2.04
CA ASN A 257 -15.14 -8.12 2.94
C ASN A 257 -16.01 -9.39 2.83
N LEU A 258 -15.80 -10.20 1.80
CA LEU A 258 -16.47 -11.49 1.62
C LEU A 258 -15.76 -12.56 2.45
N GLU A 259 -15.77 -12.43 3.76
CA GLU A 259 -15.19 -13.43 4.67
C GLU A 259 -16.08 -14.68 4.76
N PRO A 260 -15.54 -15.89 4.95
CA PRO A 260 -16.36 -17.07 5.10
C PRO A 260 -17.31 -16.97 6.31
N GLY A 261 -18.59 -17.24 6.08
CA GLY A 261 -19.58 -17.28 7.15
C GLY A 261 -20.96 -16.76 6.76
N PHE A 262 -21.89 -16.87 7.72
CA PHE A 262 -23.30 -16.57 7.47
C PHE A 262 -23.55 -15.08 7.14
N LYS A 263 -22.82 -14.15 7.76
CA LYS A 263 -22.95 -12.71 7.48
C LYS A 263 -22.74 -12.40 5.99
N THR A 264 -21.72 -12.98 5.39
CA THR A 264 -21.44 -12.84 3.95
C THR A 264 -22.55 -13.46 3.11
N LYS A 265 -23.08 -14.63 3.49
CA LYS A 265 -24.22 -15.22 2.78
C LYS A 265 -25.48 -14.35 2.82
N VAL A 266 -25.73 -13.64 3.92
CA VAL A 266 -26.84 -12.68 4.04
C VAL A 266 -26.60 -11.45 3.17
N PHE A 267 -25.40 -10.88 3.21
CA PHE A 267 -25.03 -9.75 2.36
C PHE A 267 -25.13 -10.09 0.86
N LEU A 268 -24.62 -11.26 0.46
CA LEU A 268 -24.72 -11.76 -0.91
C LEU A 268 -26.17 -12.02 -1.34
N ALA A 269 -27.06 -12.43 -0.43
CA ALA A 269 -28.50 -12.53 -0.72
C ALA A 269 -29.11 -11.15 -1.00
N ALA A 270 -28.77 -10.14 -0.20
CA ALA A 270 -29.23 -8.76 -0.43
C ALA A 270 -28.72 -8.20 -1.77
N LEU A 271 -27.45 -8.46 -2.12
CA LEU A 271 -26.90 -8.08 -3.42
C LEU A 271 -27.63 -8.78 -4.58
N ARG A 272 -27.77 -10.10 -4.53
CA ARG A 272 -28.46 -10.90 -5.57
C ARG A 272 -29.85 -10.34 -5.87
N ASP A 273 -30.64 -10.16 -4.81
CA ASP A 273 -32.06 -9.82 -4.94
C ASP A 273 -32.27 -8.35 -5.36
N THR A 274 -31.31 -7.46 -5.06
CA THR A 274 -31.39 -6.03 -5.41
C THR A 274 -30.79 -5.71 -6.78
N LEU A 275 -29.64 -6.30 -7.12
CA LEU A 275 -28.93 -6.00 -8.38
C LEU A 275 -29.58 -6.66 -9.61
N GLN A 276 -30.32 -7.76 -9.41
CA GLN A 276 -31.12 -8.44 -10.46
C GLN A 276 -30.36 -8.65 -11.78
N GLY A 277 -29.10 -9.11 -11.69
CA GLY A 277 -28.25 -9.40 -12.85
C GLY A 277 -27.36 -8.23 -13.31
N LYS A 278 -27.49 -7.03 -12.74
CA LYS A 278 -26.50 -5.97 -12.95
C LYS A 278 -25.15 -6.39 -12.33
N PRO A 279 -24.02 -6.23 -13.05
CA PRO A 279 -22.72 -6.52 -12.49
C PRO A 279 -22.28 -5.48 -11.46
N LEU A 280 -21.41 -5.89 -10.55
CA LEU A 280 -20.78 -5.02 -9.55
C LEU A 280 -19.26 -5.11 -9.67
N GLN A 281 -18.59 -3.97 -9.53
CA GLN A 281 -17.14 -3.88 -9.54
C GLN A 281 -16.53 -4.23 -8.17
N TRP A 282 -15.42 -4.99 -8.20
CA TRP A 282 -14.72 -5.51 -7.04
C TRP A 282 -13.23 -5.20 -7.09
N ILE A 283 -12.62 -4.96 -5.93
CA ILE A 283 -11.18 -4.74 -5.79
C ILE A 283 -10.64 -5.51 -4.58
N SER A 284 -9.42 -6.04 -4.68
CA SER A 284 -8.73 -6.62 -3.53
C SER A 284 -7.98 -5.52 -2.75
N THR A 285 -7.95 -5.59 -1.42
CA THR A 285 -7.25 -4.60 -0.60
C THR A 285 -5.75 -4.60 -0.85
N ASP A 286 -5.19 -5.74 -1.25
CA ASP A 286 -3.80 -5.87 -1.69
C ASP A 286 -3.49 -5.01 -2.92
N ASP A 287 -4.42 -4.92 -3.88
CA ASP A 287 -4.25 -4.11 -5.08
C ASP A 287 -4.45 -2.60 -4.79
N ILE A 288 -5.25 -2.25 -3.77
CA ILE A 288 -5.27 -0.87 -3.26
C ILE A 288 -3.87 -0.51 -2.74
N GLY A 289 -3.26 -1.42 -1.97
CA GLY A 289 -1.88 -1.29 -1.52
C GLY A 289 -0.88 -1.14 -2.66
N LEU A 290 -1.06 -1.93 -3.73
CA LEU A 290 -0.21 -1.91 -4.92
C LEU A 290 -0.24 -0.54 -5.60
N PHE A 291 -1.42 0.03 -5.81
CA PHE A 291 -1.57 1.36 -6.42
C PHE A 291 -1.08 2.49 -5.50
N ALA A 292 -1.29 2.39 -4.18
CA ALA A 292 -0.71 3.34 -3.23
C ALA A 292 0.84 3.29 -3.24
N ALA A 293 1.42 2.10 -3.31
CA ALA A 293 2.87 1.93 -3.43
C ALA A 293 3.40 2.52 -4.75
N LYS A 294 2.68 2.35 -5.87
CA LYS A 294 3.01 3.04 -7.13
C LYS A 294 3.03 4.55 -6.98
N ALA A 295 2.02 5.12 -6.31
CA ALA A 295 1.95 6.55 -6.08
C ALA A 295 3.12 7.11 -5.28
N PHE A 296 3.68 6.35 -4.32
CA PHE A 296 4.88 6.78 -3.59
C PHE A 296 6.19 6.49 -4.33
N CYS A 297 6.25 5.42 -5.13
CA CYS A 297 7.43 5.06 -5.91
C CYS A 297 7.62 5.95 -7.14
N ASP A 298 6.54 6.46 -7.71
CA ASP A 298 6.52 7.40 -8.84
C ASP A 298 5.60 8.60 -8.52
N PRO A 299 6.02 9.47 -7.58
CA PRO A 299 5.20 10.59 -7.13
C PRO A 299 4.96 11.61 -8.26
N GLU A 300 5.87 11.74 -9.22
CA GLU A 300 5.69 12.65 -10.37
C GLU A 300 4.58 12.15 -11.31
N GLY A 301 4.59 10.86 -11.67
CA GLY A 301 3.57 10.26 -12.54
C GLY A 301 2.19 10.11 -11.87
N TRP A 302 2.15 10.12 -10.54
CA TRP A 302 0.93 9.99 -9.75
C TRP A 302 0.45 11.29 -9.09
N ASN A 303 1.17 12.40 -9.29
CA ASN A 303 0.75 13.69 -8.77
C ASN A 303 -0.54 14.16 -9.45
N THR A 304 -1.43 14.77 -8.68
CA THR A 304 -2.73 15.32 -9.12
C THR A 304 -3.64 14.29 -9.77
N ARG A 305 -3.42 13.00 -9.47
CA ARG A 305 -4.14 11.89 -10.07
C ARG A 305 -5.21 11.39 -9.13
N SER A 306 -6.44 11.30 -9.62
CA SER A 306 -7.50 10.50 -9.01
C SER A 306 -7.70 9.23 -9.84
N GLU A 307 -7.76 8.07 -9.19
CA GLU A 307 -7.97 6.80 -9.89
C GLU A 307 -8.98 5.90 -9.17
N SER A 308 -10.08 5.60 -9.86
CA SER A 308 -11.03 4.56 -9.50
C SER A 308 -10.40 3.17 -9.66
N LEU A 309 -10.47 2.33 -8.64
CA LEU A 309 -9.78 1.03 -8.60
C LEU A 309 -10.77 -0.13 -8.55
N ALA A 310 -10.76 -0.95 -9.59
CA ALA A 310 -11.47 -2.23 -9.66
C ALA A 310 -10.60 -3.28 -10.37
N GLY A 311 -10.56 -4.50 -9.83
CA GLY A 311 -9.87 -5.65 -10.42
C GLY A 311 -10.78 -6.54 -11.26
N ASP A 312 -12.08 -6.54 -10.94
CA ASP A 312 -13.08 -7.32 -11.66
C ASP A 312 -14.47 -6.65 -11.64
N GLU A 313 -15.34 -7.08 -12.54
CA GLU A 313 -16.74 -6.66 -12.61
C GLU A 313 -17.60 -7.88 -12.94
N LEU A 314 -18.47 -8.26 -12.00
CA LEU A 314 -19.17 -9.54 -12.05
C LEU A 314 -20.64 -9.39 -11.70
N THR A 315 -21.49 -10.06 -12.45
CA THR A 315 -22.84 -10.42 -12.02
C THR A 315 -22.80 -11.42 -10.87
N PHE A 316 -23.92 -11.58 -10.18
CA PHE A 316 -24.03 -12.56 -9.10
C PHE A 316 -23.75 -13.99 -9.59
N ASP A 317 -24.23 -14.35 -10.78
CA ASP A 317 -24.05 -15.69 -11.35
C ASP A 317 -22.60 -15.95 -11.75
N GLU A 318 -21.91 -14.96 -12.32
CA GLU A 318 -20.47 -15.08 -12.63
C GLU A 318 -19.63 -15.21 -11.36
N MET A 319 -19.98 -14.45 -10.30
CA MET A 319 -19.37 -14.60 -8.98
C MET A 319 -19.59 -16.02 -8.45
N ALA A 320 -20.83 -16.53 -8.47
CA ALA A 320 -21.15 -17.90 -8.03
C ALA A 320 -20.36 -18.95 -8.83
N GLY A 321 -20.18 -18.76 -10.14
CA GLY A 321 -19.33 -19.61 -10.96
C GLY A 321 -17.85 -19.57 -10.56
N CYS A 322 -17.32 -18.41 -10.15
CA CYS A 322 -15.96 -18.32 -9.60
C CYS A 322 -15.83 -19.13 -8.30
N PHE A 323 -16.81 -19.04 -7.41
CA PHE A 323 -16.86 -19.85 -6.19
C PHE A 323 -16.94 -21.34 -6.51
N GLU A 324 -17.81 -21.76 -7.42
CA GLU A 324 -17.92 -23.16 -7.82
C GLU A 324 -16.58 -23.73 -8.30
N ARG A 325 -15.85 -23.00 -9.15
CA ARG A 325 -14.55 -23.44 -9.68
C ARG A 325 -13.43 -23.50 -8.63
N VAL A 326 -13.51 -22.72 -7.55
CA VAL A 326 -12.43 -22.61 -6.56
C VAL A 326 -12.72 -23.41 -5.28
N THR A 327 -13.96 -23.37 -4.78
CA THR A 327 -14.38 -23.98 -3.52
C THR A 327 -15.27 -25.21 -3.73
N GLY A 328 -15.69 -25.49 -4.97
CA GLY A 328 -16.61 -26.60 -5.28
C GLY A 328 -18.07 -26.32 -4.94
N SER A 329 -18.43 -25.08 -4.57
CA SER A 329 -19.80 -24.71 -4.19
C SER A 329 -20.22 -23.37 -4.79
N SER A 330 -21.31 -23.36 -5.55
CA SER A 330 -21.99 -22.15 -6.04
C SER A 330 -22.98 -21.56 -5.03
N ASN A 331 -23.20 -22.21 -3.88
CA ASN A 331 -24.15 -21.77 -2.85
C ASN A 331 -23.54 -20.68 -1.94
N ILE A 332 -23.39 -19.48 -2.52
CA ILE A 332 -22.71 -18.34 -1.92
C ILE A 332 -23.65 -17.39 -1.16
N ALA A 333 -24.96 -17.44 -1.43
CA ALA A 333 -25.97 -16.63 -0.74
C ALA A 333 -26.99 -17.49 0.01
N THR A 334 -27.56 -16.95 1.07
CA THR A 334 -28.67 -17.58 1.79
C THR A 334 -30.03 -17.20 1.17
N TYR A 335 -31.12 -17.55 1.85
CA TYR A 335 -32.48 -17.17 1.49
C TYR A 335 -32.67 -15.65 1.48
N GLY A 336 -33.44 -15.15 0.51
CA GLY A 336 -33.65 -13.72 0.30
C GLY A 336 -34.24 -12.99 1.50
N PHE A 337 -35.10 -13.64 2.31
CA PHE A 337 -35.70 -12.98 3.48
C PHE A 337 -34.66 -12.49 4.51
N PHE A 338 -33.51 -13.17 4.63
CA PHE A 338 -32.42 -12.66 5.47
C PHE A 338 -31.79 -11.41 4.86
N GLY A 339 -31.61 -11.38 3.54
CA GLY A 339 -31.15 -10.19 2.81
C GLY A 339 -32.13 -9.02 2.97
N SER A 340 -33.43 -9.25 2.78
CA SER A 340 -34.47 -8.24 3.02
C SER A 340 -34.48 -7.76 4.47
N GLY A 341 -34.32 -8.67 5.44
CA GLY A 341 -34.21 -8.32 6.86
C GLY A 341 -32.98 -7.43 7.15
N LEU A 342 -31.85 -7.72 6.52
CA LEU A 342 -30.63 -6.89 6.62
C LEU A 342 -30.86 -5.49 6.03
N MET A 343 -31.47 -5.41 4.84
CA MET A 343 -31.80 -4.15 4.16
C MET A 343 -32.80 -3.30 4.96
N TRP A 344 -33.72 -3.94 5.68
CA TRP A 344 -34.65 -3.25 6.58
C TRP A 344 -33.94 -2.73 7.85
N ALA A 345 -33.06 -3.55 8.45
CA ALA A 345 -32.40 -3.22 9.71
C ALA A 345 -31.28 -2.17 9.54
N VAL A 346 -30.57 -2.19 8.41
CA VAL A 346 -29.40 -1.33 8.19
C VAL A 346 -29.67 -0.40 7.01
N LYS A 347 -30.28 0.75 7.31
CA LYS A 347 -30.73 1.74 6.30
C LYS A 347 -29.62 2.18 5.35
N GLU A 348 -28.43 2.45 5.87
CA GLU A 348 -27.30 2.91 5.05
C GLU A 348 -26.81 1.84 4.07
N LEU A 349 -26.78 0.58 4.50
CA LEU A 349 -26.48 -0.56 3.63
C LEU A 349 -27.53 -0.70 2.52
N ASN A 350 -28.80 -0.44 2.83
CA ASN A 350 -29.88 -0.44 1.85
C ASN A 350 -29.71 0.64 0.79
N VAL A 351 -29.42 1.88 1.22
CA VAL A 351 -29.11 2.98 0.30
C VAL A 351 -27.92 2.63 -0.59
N MET A 352 -26.86 2.05 -0.03
CA MET A 352 -25.66 1.66 -0.78
C MET A 352 -25.95 0.57 -1.83
N ILE A 353 -26.60 -0.54 -1.44
CA ILE A 353 -26.90 -1.62 -2.38
C ILE A 353 -27.90 -1.17 -3.45
N THR A 354 -28.85 -0.31 -3.09
CA THR A 354 -29.77 0.30 -4.07
C THR A 354 -29.01 1.19 -5.05
N TRP A 355 -28.07 2.00 -4.58
CA TRP A 355 -27.21 2.82 -5.44
C TRP A 355 -26.32 1.97 -6.36
N PHE A 356 -25.85 0.80 -5.92
CA PHE A 356 -25.17 -0.16 -6.81
C PHE A 356 -26.08 -0.59 -7.97
N ALA A 357 -27.36 -0.86 -7.68
CA ALA A 357 -28.34 -1.26 -8.70
C ALA A 357 -28.69 -0.10 -9.66
N THR A 358 -28.86 1.13 -9.18
CA THR A 358 -29.29 2.26 -10.03
C THR A 358 -28.14 2.90 -10.80
N ASP A 359 -27.04 3.22 -10.13
CA ASP A 359 -25.94 4.01 -10.67
C ASP A 359 -24.70 3.12 -10.79
N GLY A 360 -24.14 2.73 -9.64
CA GLY A 360 -22.98 1.86 -9.54
C GLY A 360 -21.63 2.55 -9.74
N TYR A 361 -20.59 1.76 -9.56
CA TYR A 361 -19.21 2.20 -9.76
C TYR A 361 -18.89 2.40 -11.25
N GLY A 362 -17.77 3.09 -11.54
CA GLY A 362 -17.35 3.41 -12.92
C GLY A 362 -15.85 3.34 -13.15
N ALA A 363 -15.14 2.42 -12.49
CA ALA A 363 -13.71 2.22 -12.73
C ALA A 363 -13.44 1.60 -14.10
N ASP A 364 -12.40 2.07 -14.80
CA ASP A 364 -11.97 1.52 -16.09
C ASP A 364 -10.98 0.36 -15.87
N ILE A 365 -11.51 -0.84 -15.69
CA ILE A 365 -10.72 -2.07 -15.46
C ILE A 365 -9.77 -2.35 -16.64
N GLY A 366 -10.18 -2.03 -17.87
CA GLY A 366 -9.38 -2.23 -19.07
C GLY A 366 -8.12 -1.37 -19.07
N LYS A 367 -8.25 -0.10 -18.67
CA LYS A 367 -7.12 0.81 -18.42
C LYS A 367 -6.25 0.30 -17.27
N LEU A 368 -6.85 -0.06 -16.13
CA LEU A 368 -6.09 -0.52 -14.96
C LEU A 368 -5.27 -1.79 -15.26
N LYS A 369 -5.82 -2.77 -15.99
CA LYS A 369 -5.09 -4.00 -16.38
C LYS A 369 -3.96 -3.73 -17.37
N LYS A 370 -4.08 -2.71 -18.23
CA LYS A 370 -2.98 -2.30 -19.13
C LYS A 370 -1.84 -1.66 -18.34
N GLU A 371 -2.16 -0.86 -17.33
CA GLU A 371 -1.17 -0.19 -16.47
C GLU A 371 -0.58 -1.11 -15.41
N GLU A 372 -1.36 -2.09 -14.94
CA GLU A 372 -0.96 -3.09 -13.96
C GLU A 372 -1.44 -4.48 -14.38
N PRO A 373 -0.62 -5.21 -15.16
CA PRO A 373 -0.97 -6.57 -15.58
C PRO A 373 -1.15 -7.57 -14.43
N GLN A 374 -0.64 -7.28 -13.23
CA GLN A 374 -0.80 -8.14 -12.05
C GLN A 374 -2.10 -7.87 -11.27
N LEU A 375 -2.92 -6.90 -11.69
CA LEU A 375 -4.19 -6.57 -11.06
C LEU A 375 -5.05 -7.82 -10.86
N CYS A 376 -5.48 -8.05 -9.62
CA CYS A 376 -6.11 -9.31 -9.24
C CYS A 376 -7.59 -9.32 -9.61
N GLY A 377 -7.98 -10.23 -10.50
CA GLY A 377 -9.38 -10.57 -10.72
C GLY A 377 -9.95 -11.39 -9.56
N PHE A 378 -11.27 -11.52 -9.52
CA PHE A 378 -11.99 -12.12 -8.40
C PHE A 378 -11.65 -13.59 -8.18
N GLU A 379 -11.60 -14.40 -9.25
CA GLU A 379 -11.27 -15.83 -9.13
C GLU A 379 -9.84 -16.04 -8.60
N ARG A 380 -8.90 -15.21 -9.06
CA ARG A 380 -7.51 -15.25 -8.58
C ARG A 380 -7.44 -14.88 -7.11
N TRP A 381 -8.12 -13.79 -6.69
CA TRP A 381 -8.21 -13.41 -5.29
C TRP A 381 -8.79 -14.56 -4.44
N LEU A 382 -9.87 -15.19 -4.91
CA LEU A 382 -10.51 -16.29 -4.19
C LEU A 382 -9.54 -17.46 -3.96
N ARG A 383 -8.70 -17.77 -4.97
CA ARG A 383 -7.72 -18.87 -4.94
C ARG A 383 -6.44 -18.58 -4.14
N GLU A 384 -5.99 -17.33 -4.14
CA GLU A 384 -4.66 -16.94 -3.64
C GLU A 384 -4.70 -16.16 -2.32
N ARG A 385 -5.73 -15.34 -2.10
CA ARG A 385 -5.76 -14.30 -1.05
C ARG A 385 -6.95 -14.44 -0.09
N SER A 386 -8.02 -15.14 -0.47
CA SER A 386 -9.23 -15.23 0.34
C SER A 386 -9.15 -16.27 1.47
N GLY A 387 -9.97 -16.07 2.52
CA GLY A 387 -10.17 -17.06 3.58
C GLY A 387 -11.02 -18.28 3.18
N TRP A 388 -11.57 -18.32 1.97
CA TRP A 388 -12.44 -19.42 1.52
C TRP A 388 -11.69 -20.69 1.13
N LYS A 389 -10.39 -20.58 0.84
CA LYS A 389 -9.55 -21.72 0.44
C LYS A 389 -9.41 -22.80 1.51
N THR A 390 -9.57 -22.43 2.78
CA THR A 390 -9.34 -23.32 3.93
C THR A 390 -10.62 -24.00 4.44
N GLN A 391 -11.74 -23.88 3.71
CA GLN A 391 -13.02 -24.49 4.11
C GLN A 391 -13.27 -25.84 3.47
#